data_AF-A0A956WQ48-F1
#
_entry.id   AF-A0A956WQ48-F1
#
_cell.length_a   1.000
_cell.length_b   1.000
_cell.length_c   1.000
_cell.angle_alpha   90.00
_cell.angle_beta   90.00
_cell.angle_gamma   90.00
#
_symmetry.space_group_name_H-M   'P 1'
#
loop_
_entity.id
_entity.type
_entity.pdbx_description
1 polymer ?
#
loop_
_entity_poly.entity_id
_entity_poly.type
_entity_poly.pdbx_seq_one_letter_code
_entity_poly.pdbx_strand_id
1 'polypeptide(L)'
;MDIQHLVDSLEQALNDSTRVPLSAYLIVNEEKVYSLLDQMRVAVPEEIRRANRIEAEKDRILAQAKEEAERIRELARQEASELVKRDAIVSAAQHRAENIVERARRDSEALRQDADVYIMDVLNRLEEDLTRTLKVVQNGMQKVEADQQAIAQAAASELAH
;
A
#
# COMPACT_ATOMS: atom_id res chain seq x y z
N MET A 1 -14.42 -12.03 58.21
CA MET A 1 -13.43 -13.05 58.60
C MET A 1 -13.20 -13.93 57.40
N ASP A 2 -11.94 -14.16 57.04
CA ASP A 2 -11.59 -15.12 55.99
C ASP A 2 -11.81 -16.55 56.51
N ILE A 3 -12.13 -17.49 55.61
CA ILE A 3 -12.25 -18.90 55.94
C ILE A 3 -10.96 -19.42 56.61
N GLN A 4 -9.80 -18.95 56.15
CA GLN A 4 -8.49 -19.27 56.73
C GLN A 4 -8.44 -18.87 58.21
N HIS A 5 -8.81 -17.64 58.53
CA HIS A 5 -8.82 -17.16 59.91
C HIS A 5 -9.78 -17.93 60.82
N LEU A 6 -10.93 -18.38 60.31
CA LEU A 6 -11.86 -19.20 61.08
C LEU A 6 -11.28 -20.60 61.35
N VAL A 7 -10.62 -21.21 60.36
CA VAL A 7 -9.95 -22.50 60.50
C VAL A 7 -8.80 -22.40 61.50
N ASP A 8 -7.94 -21.40 61.37
CA ASP A 8 -6.84 -21.14 62.31
C ASP A 8 -7.35 -20.92 63.73
N SER A 9 -8.45 -20.17 63.88
CA SER A 9 -9.07 -19.91 65.19
C SER A 9 -9.67 -21.17 65.82
N LEU A 10 -10.23 -22.08 65.01
CA LEU A 10 -10.74 -23.36 65.46
C LEU A 10 -9.60 -24.30 65.85
N GLU A 11 -8.56 -24.37 65.03
CA GLU A 11 -7.35 -25.14 65.32
C GLU A 11 -6.69 -24.66 66.61
N GLN A 12 -6.56 -23.35 66.81
CA GLN A 12 -6.05 -22.77 68.04
C GLN A 12 -6.94 -23.12 69.24
N ALA A 13 -8.27 -22.99 69.10
CA ALA A 13 -9.19 -23.35 70.18
C ALA A 13 -9.08 -24.84 70.57
N LEU A 14 -8.82 -25.72 69.61
CA LEU A 14 -8.54 -27.13 69.87
C LEU A 14 -7.16 -27.32 70.50
N ASN A 15 -6.11 -26.67 70.02
CA ASN A 15 -4.75 -26.83 70.58
C ASN A 15 -4.63 -26.31 72.03
N ASP A 16 -5.36 -25.25 72.37
CA ASP A 16 -5.40 -24.67 73.73
C ASP A 16 -6.23 -25.52 74.71
N SER A 17 -6.93 -26.55 74.23
CA SER A 17 -7.84 -27.36 75.03
C SER A 17 -7.10 -28.41 75.88
N THR A 18 -7.62 -28.68 77.08
CA THR A 18 -6.95 -29.58 78.03
C THR A 18 -7.17 -31.04 77.64
N ARG A 19 -6.08 -31.82 77.53
CA ARG A 19 -6.15 -33.26 77.23
C ARG A 19 -6.47 -34.08 78.48
N VAL A 20 -7.37 -35.04 78.35
CA VAL A 20 -7.74 -35.96 79.43
C VAL A 20 -6.66 -37.05 79.55
N PRO A 21 -6.03 -37.23 80.74
CA PRO A 21 -4.98 -38.24 80.95
C PRO A 21 -5.43 -39.65 80.58
N LEU A 22 -4.53 -40.43 79.97
CA LEU A 22 -4.78 -41.81 79.52
C LEU A 22 -5.93 -41.97 78.51
N SER A 23 -6.33 -40.90 77.81
CA SER A 23 -7.35 -40.96 76.76
C SER A 23 -6.99 -40.12 75.53
N ALA A 24 -7.71 -40.36 74.42
CA ALA A 24 -7.61 -39.56 73.21
C ALA A 24 -8.52 -38.31 73.22
N TYR A 25 -9.27 -38.06 74.30
CA TYR A 25 -10.26 -37.00 74.38
C TYR A 25 -9.68 -35.66 74.85
N LEU A 26 -10.31 -34.59 74.37
CA LEU A 26 -9.94 -33.21 74.64
C LEU A 26 -11.14 -32.47 75.27
N ILE A 27 -10.89 -31.71 76.34
CA ILE A 27 -11.91 -30.87 76.97
C ILE A 27 -11.91 -29.52 76.27
N VAL A 28 -12.96 -29.27 75.49
CA VAL A 28 -13.10 -28.07 74.67
C VAL A 28 -14.17 -27.12 75.25
N ASN A 29 -14.02 -25.82 75.00
CA ASN A 29 -15.09 -24.86 75.27
C ASN A 29 -16.15 -24.98 74.16
N GLU A 30 -17.29 -25.55 74.52
CA GLU A 30 -18.41 -25.81 73.63
C GLU A 30 -18.89 -24.53 72.91
N GLU A 31 -19.12 -23.45 73.66
CA GLU A 31 -19.61 -22.16 73.12
C GLU A 31 -18.64 -21.55 72.10
N LYS A 32 -17.33 -21.59 72.40
CA LYS A 32 -16.29 -21.09 71.49
C LYS A 32 -16.22 -21.91 70.20
N VAL A 33 -16.31 -23.23 70.28
CA VAL A 33 -16.26 -24.11 69.10
C VAL A 33 -17.52 -23.97 68.25
N TYR A 34 -18.72 -23.97 68.86
CA TYR A 34 -19.97 -23.80 68.12
C TYR A 34 -20.07 -22.42 67.46
N SER A 35 -19.62 -21.34 68.12
CA SER A 35 -19.63 -20.01 67.51
C SER A 35 -18.72 -19.91 66.28
N LEU A 36 -17.57 -20.62 66.28
CA LEU A 36 -16.68 -20.72 65.11
C LEU A 36 -17.31 -21.56 64.00
N LEU A 37 -17.96 -22.67 64.34
CA LEU A 37 -18.68 -23.51 63.36
C LEU A 37 -19.85 -22.76 62.70
N ASP A 38 -20.61 -21.97 63.46
CA ASP A 38 -21.70 -21.15 62.93
C ASP A 38 -21.17 -20.08 61.98
N GLN A 39 -20.07 -19.43 62.34
CA GLN A 39 -19.40 -18.46 61.47
C GLN A 39 -18.88 -19.12 60.18
N MET A 40 -18.28 -20.31 60.27
CA MET A 40 -17.87 -21.09 59.09
C MET A 40 -19.06 -21.46 58.21
N ARG A 41 -20.19 -21.86 58.81
CA ARG A 41 -21.40 -22.24 58.08
C ARG A 41 -21.96 -21.11 57.21
N VAL A 42 -21.68 -19.85 57.57
CA VAL A 42 -22.04 -18.68 56.78
C VAL A 42 -20.93 -18.26 55.82
N ALA A 43 -19.67 -18.23 56.29
CA ALA A 43 -18.55 -17.70 55.52
C ALA A 43 -18.08 -18.63 54.39
N VAL A 44 -18.00 -19.95 54.63
CA VAL A 44 -17.48 -20.93 53.66
C VAL A 44 -18.31 -20.94 52.37
N PRO A 45 -19.66 -21.01 52.41
CA PRO A 45 -20.45 -21.03 51.18
C PRO A 45 -20.44 -19.71 50.40
N GLU A 46 -20.27 -18.58 51.08
CA GLU A 46 -20.11 -17.27 50.43
C GLU A 46 -18.76 -17.17 49.72
N GLU A 47 -17.68 -17.65 50.34
CA GLU A 47 -16.35 -17.61 49.75
C GLU A 47 -16.23 -18.54 48.55
N ILE A 48 -16.82 -19.74 48.61
CA ILE A 48 -16.93 -20.65 47.46
C ILE A 48 -17.71 -20.00 46.32
N ARG A 49 -18.84 -19.34 46.62
CA ARG A 49 -19.61 -18.61 45.59
C ARG A 49 -18.80 -17.46 44.97
N ARG A 50 -18.01 -16.75 45.76
CA ARG A 50 -17.13 -15.69 45.28
C ARG A 50 -16.05 -16.26 44.36
N ALA A 51 -15.38 -17.34 44.76
CA ALA A 51 -14.38 -18.02 43.95
C ALA A 51 -14.93 -18.47 42.59
N ASN A 52 -16.09 -19.13 42.60
CA ASN A 52 -16.76 -19.58 41.36
C ASN A 52 -17.13 -18.41 40.43
N ARG A 53 -17.55 -17.27 40.99
CA ARG A 53 -17.82 -16.05 40.18
C ARG A 53 -16.55 -15.50 39.55
N ILE A 54 -15.45 -15.46 40.29
CA ILE A 54 -14.16 -15.00 39.78
C ILE A 54 -13.67 -15.92 38.66
N GLU A 55 -13.81 -17.23 38.82
CA GLU A 55 -13.46 -18.20 37.80
C GLU A 55 -14.30 -18.03 36.52
N ALA A 56 -15.62 -17.89 36.66
CA ALA A 56 -16.51 -17.64 35.53
C ALA A 56 -16.19 -16.33 34.81
N GLU A 57 -15.88 -15.26 35.55
CA GLU A 57 -15.53 -13.97 34.95
C GLU A 57 -14.16 -14.03 34.26
N LYS A 58 -13.18 -14.72 34.84
CA LYS A 58 -11.89 -14.98 34.21
C LYS A 58 -12.08 -15.71 32.88
N ASP A 59 -12.88 -16.77 32.85
CA ASP A 59 -13.13 -17.53 31.63
C ASP A 59 -13.82 -16.68 30.57
N ARG A 60 -14.78 -15.84 30.98
CA ARG A 60 -15.43 -14.88 30.09
C ARG A 60 -14.44 -13.88 29.50
N ILE A 61 -13.60 -13.26 30.33
CA ILE A 61 -12.58 -12.31 29.87
C ILE A 61 -11.60 -12.98 28.91
N LEU A 62 -11.17 -14.21 29.21
CA LEU A 62 -10.28 -14.98 28.34
C LEU A 62 -10.94 -15.29 26.99
N ALA A 63 -12.22 -15.65 26.98
CA ALA A 63 -12.96 -15.89 25.74
C ALA A 63 -13.06 -14.60 24.90
N GLN A 64 -13.42 -13.48 25.52
CA GLN A 64 -13.50 -12.18 24.84
C GLN A 64 -12.15 -11.73 24.29
N ALA A 65 -11.07 -11.88 25.07
CA ALA A 65 -9.72 -11.55 24.63
C ALA A 65 -9.26 -12.40 23.44
N LYS A 66 -9.61 -13.69 23.42
CA LYS A 66 -9.32 -14.58 22.28
C LYS A 66 -10.11 -14.18 21.03
N GLU A 67 -11.39 -13.87 21.17
CA GLU A 67 -12.23 -13.42 20.06
C GLU A 67 -11.68 -12.11 19.45
N GLU A 68 -11.35 -11.14 20.30
CA GLU A 68 -10.79 -9.86 19.85
C GLU A 68 -9.41 -10.04 19.21
N ALA A 69 -8.56 -10.91 19.75
CA ALA A 69 -7.27 -11.23 19.15
C ALA A 69 -7.42 -11.86 17.75
N GLU A 70 -8.37 -12.78 17.56
CA GLU A 70 -8.66 -13.34 16.23
C GLU A 70 -9.21 -12.27 15.28
N ARG A 71 -10.09 -11.38 15.76
CA ARG A 71 -10.63 -10.26 14.98
C ARG A 71 -9.52 -9.31 14.52
N ILE A 72 -8.62 -8.91 15.41
CA ILE A 72 -7.48 -8.04 15.10
C ILE A 72 -6.56 -8.72 14.08
N ARG A 73 -6.28 -10.02 14.26
CA ARG A 73 -5.46 -10.78 13.31
C ARG A 73 -6.08 -10.84 11.93
N GLU A 74 -7.39 -11.03 11.84
CA GLU A 74 -8.09 -11.07 10.56
C GLU A 74 -8.06 -9.70 9.87
N LEU A 75 -8.34 -8.63 10.61
CA LEU A 75 -8.24 -7.27 10.09
C LEU A 75 -6.84 -6.95 9.57
N ALA A 76 -5.80 -7.29 10.34
CA ALA A 76 -4.41 -7.07 9.94
C ALA A 76 -4.03 -7.87 8.67
N ARG A 77 -4.54 -9.10 8.51
CA ARG A 77 -4.33 -9.90 7.29
C ARG A 77 -5.02 -9.26 6.08
N GLN A 78 -6.24 -8.75 6.25
CA GLN A 78 -6.98 -8.07 5.19
C GLN A 78 -6.25 -6.79 4.77
N GLU A 79 -5.82 -5.96 5.72
CA GLU A 79 -5.03 -4.75 5.43
C GLU A 79 -3.72 -5.07 4.72
N ALA A 80 -2.98 -6.08 5.18
CA ALA A 80 -1.75 -6.51 4.53
C ALA A 80 -1.98 -6.96 3.07
N SER A 81 -3.05 -7.74 2.83
CA SER A 81 -3.44 -8.15 1.48
C SER A 81 -3.76 -6.94 0.59
N GLU A 82 -4.52 -5.97 1.10
CA GLU A 82 -4.85 -4.75 0.34
C GLU A 82 -3.62 -3.88 0.06
N LEU A 83 -2.68 -3.77 0.99
CA LEU A 83 -1.42 -3.07 0.77
C LEU A 83 -0.59 -3.72 -0.34
N VAL A 84 -0.44 -5.05 -0.32
CA VAL A 84 0.29 -5.79 -1.37
C VAL A 84 -0.39 -5.61 -2.74
N LYS A 85 -1.73 -5.66 -2.79
CA LYS A 85 -2.47 -5.40 -4.03
C LYS A 85 -2.21 -3.98 -4.55
N ARG A 86 -2.27 -2.98 -3.67
CA ARG A 86 -1.99 -1.58 -4.04
C ARG A 86 -0.57 -1.43 -4.57
N ASP A 87 0.41 -2.04 -3.91
CA ASP A 87 1.82 -1.97 -4.32
C ASP A 87 2.04 -2.61 -5.70
N ALA A 88 1.44 -3.78 -5.95
CA ALA A 88 1.47 -4.43 -7.25
C ALA A 88 0.82 -3.56 -8.36
N ILE A 89 -0.30 -2.89 -8.06
CA ILE A 89 -0.97 -1.97 -8.99
C ILE A 89 -0.07 -0.76 -9.28
N VAL A 90 0.55 -0.17 -8.26
CA VAL A 90 1.46 0.99 -8.42
C VAL A 90 2.67 0.61 -9.26
N SER A 91 3.31 -0.53 -8.96
CA SER A 91 4.44 -1.05 -9.73
C SER A 91 4.07 -1.30 -11.19
N ALA A 92 2.93 -1.96 -11.45
CA ALA A 92 2.44 -2.18 -12.81
C ALA A 92 2.12 -0.86 -13.55
N ALA A 93 1.55 0.12 -12.86
CA ALA A 93 1.28 1.44 -13.42
C ALA A 93 2.57 2.18 -13.79
N GLN A 94 3.59 2.10 -12.93
CA GLN A 94 4.89 2.72 -13.16
C GLN A 94 5.61 2.09 -14.37
N HIS A 95 5.65 0.76 -14.45
CA HIS A 95 6.19 0.07 -15.64
C HIS A 95 5.41 0.42 -16.92
N ARG A 96 4.09 0.56 -16.84
CA ARG A 96 3.29 0.98 -18.00
C ARG A 96 3.62 2.41 -18.41
N ALA A 97 3.81 3.32 -17.45
CA ALA A 97 4.20 4.70 -17.72
C ALA A 97 5.59 4.78 -18.37
N GLU A 98 6.58 4.04 -17.86
CA GLU A 98 7.91 3.94 -18.45
C GLU A 98 7.85 3.46 -19.90
N ASN A 99 7.07 2.39 -20.16
CA ASN A 99 6.88 1.87 -21.51
C ASN A 99 6.21 2.89 -22.45
N ILE A 100 5.24 3.67 -21.96
CA ILE A 100 4.60 4.72 -22.76
C ILE A 100 5.62 5.82 -23.10
N VAL A 101 6.43 6.26 -22.15
CA VAL A 101 7.45 7.29 -22.37
C VAL A 101 8.50 6.80 -23.36
N GLU A 102 8.99 5.59 -23.21
CA GLU A 102 9.99 5.00 -24.13
C GLU A 102 9.43 4.78 -25.54
N ARG A 103 8.14 4.44 -25.66
CA ARG A 103 7.49 4.37 -26.96
C ARG A 103 7.34 5.75 -27.59
N ALA A 104 6.86 6.73 -26.84
CA ALA A 104 6.70 8.10 -27.31
C ALA A 104 8.03 8.73 -27.75
N ARG A 105 9.14 8.44 -27.05
CA ARG A 105 10.48 8.88 -27.45
C ARG A 105 10.88 8.28 -28.79
N ARG A 106 10.74 6.95 -28.95
CA ARG A 106 11.05 6.25 -30.21
C ARG A 106 10.20 6.76 -31.37
N ASP A 107 8.91 6.90 -31.17
CA ASP A 107 7.98 7.37 -32.19
C ASP A 107 8.32 8.82 -32.61
N SER A 108 8.68 9.68 -31.65
CA SER A 108 9.10 11.06 -31.92
C SER A 108 10.40 11.13 -32.72
N GLU A 109 11.37 10.27 -32.40
CA GLU A 109 12.64 10.22 -33.11
C GLU A 109 12.48 9.67 -34.54
N ALA A 110 11.65 8.63 -34.72
CA ALA A 110 11.27 8.13 -36.04
C ALA A 110 10.56 9.21 -36.86
N LEU A 111 9.58 9.91 -36.28
CA LEU A 111 8.86 10.98 -36.96
C LEU A 111 9.78 12.13 -37.39
N ARG A 112 10.79 12.47 -36.58
CA ARG A 112 11.81 13.46 -36.95
C ARG A 112 12.63 13.01 -38.15
N GLN A 113 13.11 11.77 -38.15
CA GLN A 113 13.85 11.22 -39.29
C GLN A 113 13.00 11.19 -40.56
N ASP A 114 11.76 10.75 -40.47
CA ASP A 114 10.83 10.73 -41.60
C ASP A 114 10.57 12.15 -42.14
N ALA A 115 10.43 13.13 -41.25
CA ALA A 115 10.26 14.53 -41.62
C ALA A 115 11.51 15.10 -42.31
N ASP A 116 12.71 14.79 -41.81
CA ASP A 116 13.97 15.23 -42.42
C ASP A 116 14.13 14.65 -43.84
N VAL A 117 13.81 13.36 -44.01
CA VAL A 117 13.81 12.69 -45.32
C VAL A 117 12.80 13.35 -46.28
N TYR A 118 11.59 13.61 -45.80
CA TYR A 118 10.55 14.27 -46.59
C TYR A 118 10.96 15.69 -47.00
N ILE A 119 11.51 16.48 -46.07
CA ILE A 119 12.00 17.84 -46.36
C ILE A 119 13.07 17.79 -47.44
N MET A 120 14.01 16.83 -47.35
CA MET A 120 15.06 16.68 -48.34
C MET A 120 14.51 16.34 -49.74
N ASP A 121 13.51 15.44 -49.84
CA ASP A 121 12.84 15.14 -51.11
C ASP A 121 12.15 16.38 -51.71
N VAL A 122 11.43 17.13 -50.87
CA VAL A 122 10.75 18.36 -51.29
C VAL A 122 11.75 19.42 -51.77
N LEU A 123 12.85 19.61 -51.03
CA LEU A 123 13.89 20.58 -51.40
C LEU A 123 14.60 20.18 -52.71
N ASN A 124 14.92 18.89 -52.89
CA ASN A 124 15.53 18.40 -54.13
C ASN A 124 14.62 18.63 -55.35
N ARG A 125 13.31 18.35 -55.23
CA ARG A 125 12.35 18.62 -56.31
C ARG A 125 12.26 20.11 -56.62
N LEU A 126 12.23 20.95 -55.58
CA LEU A 126 12.20 22.40 -55.75
C LEU A 126 13.46 22.92 -56.45
N GLU A 127 14.64 22.38 -56.09
CA GLU A 127 15.90 22.70 -56.77
C GLU A 127 15.85 22.35 -58.26
N GLU A 128 15.34 21.16 -58.59
CA GLU A 128 15.23 20.70 -59.97
C GLU A 128 14.29 21.60 -60.79
N ASP A 129 13.13 21.96 -60.23
CA ASP A 129 12.16 22.86 -60.85
C ASP A 129 12.72 24.27 -61.04
N LEU A 130 13.41 24.82 -60.04
CA LEU A 130 14.06 26.12 -60.13
C LEU A 130 15.17 26.12 -61.19
N THR A 131 15.97 25.06 -61.25
CA THR A 131 17.04 24.91 -62.24
C THR A 131 16.47 24.85 -63.66
N ARG A 132 15.39 24.09 -63.86
CA ARG A 132 14.68 24.02 -65.13
C ARG A 132 14.12 25.40 -65.53
N THR A 133 13.52 26.10 -64.58
CA THR A 133 12.96 27.44 -64.81
C THR A 133 14.05 28.45 -65.17
N LEU A 134 15.18 28.44 -64.45
CA LEU A 134 16.35 29.28 -64.74
C LEU A 134 16.86 29.02 -66.15
N LYS A 135 16.94 27.75 -66.57
CA LYS A 135 17.39 27.37 -67.91
C LYS A 135 16.45 27.90 -69.01
N VAL A 136 15.13 27.88 -68.77
CA VAL A 136 14.16 28.49 -69.69
C VAL A 136 14.36 30.00 -69.79
N VAL A 137 14.58 30.69 -68.66
CA VAL A 137 14.84 32.13 -68.63
C VAL A 137 16.14 32.47 -69.38
N GLN A 138 17.23 31.74 -69.11
CA GLN A 138 18.52 31.92 -69.78
C GLN A 138 18.42 31.72 -71.30
N ASN A 139 17.74 30.67 -71.75
CA ASN A 139 17.49 30.43 -73.16
C ASN A 139 16.65 31.55 -73.79
N GLY A 140 15.65 32.06 -73.07
CA GLY A 140 14.85 33.21 -73.49
C GLY A 140 15.68 34.48 -73.66
N MET A 141 16.56 34.78 -72.70
CA MET A 141 17.47 35.93 -72.77
C MET A 141 18.44 35.82 -73.96
N GLN A 142 19.08 34.66 -74.15
CA GLN A 142 19.98 34.44 -75.29
C GLN A 142 19.28 34.62 -76.63
N LYS A 143 18.02 34.18 -76.73
CA LYS A 143 17.23 34.37 -77.96
C LYS A 143 16.93 35.85 -78.22
N VAL A 144 16.53 36.61 -77.19
CA VAL A 144 16.29 38.05 -77.32
C VAL A 144 17.56 38.80 -77.72
N GLU A 145 18.71 38.46 -77.12
CA GLU A 145 20.00 39.05 -77.51
C GLU A 145 20.37 38.72 -78.97
N ALA A 146 20.19 37.46 -79.39
CA ALA A 146 20.44 37.05 -80.77
C ALA A 146 19.50 37.77 -81.77
N ASP A 147 18.21 37.89 -81.43
CA ASP A 147 17.23 38.62 -82.25
C ASP A 147 17.59 40.11 -82.34
N GLN A 148 18.02 40.75 -81.23
CA GLN A 148 18.51 42.13 -81.25
C GLN A 148 19.75 42.32 -82.13
N GLN A 149 20.70 41.39 -82.09
CA GLN A 149 21.89 41.43 -82.95
C GLN A 149 21.54 41.27 -84.43
N ALA A 150 20.61 40.36 -84.76
CA ALA A 150 20.14 40.17 -86.12
C ALA A 150 19.41 41.42 -86.67
N ILE A 151 18.57 42.06 -85.85
CA ILE A 151 17.91 43.33 -86.21
C ILE A 151 18.94 44.44 -86.43
N ALA A 152 19.94 44.55 -85.56
CA ALA A 152 21.01 45.54 -85.70
C ALA A 152 21.85 45.32 -86.98
N GLN A 153 22.15 44.06 -87.32
CA GLN A 153 22.87 43.70 -88.56
C GLN A 153 22.04 43.98 -89.82
N ALA A 154 20.73 43.67 -89.80
CA ALA A 154 19.83 43.97 -90.91
C ALA A 154 19.74 45.49 -91.17
N ALA A 155 19.56 46.29 -90.11
CA ALA A 155 19.53 47.74 -90.20
C ALA A 155 20.86 48.33 -90.71
N ALA A 156 22.00 47.75 -90.30
CA ALA A 156 23.31 48.16 -90.81
C ALA A 156 23.52 47.80 -92.30
N SER A 157 22.91 46.71 -92.79
CA SER A 157 22.98 46.32 -94.20
C SER A 157 22.10 47.18 -95.12
N GLU A 158 20.94 47.66 -94.64
CA GLU A 158 20.07 48.59 -95.38
C GLU A 158 20.67 50.00 -95.51
N LEU A 159 21.49 50.43 -94.55
CA LEU A 159 22.19 51.72 -94.60
C LEU A 159 23.44 51.72 -95.50
N ALA A 160 23.90 50.55 -95.94
CA ALA A 160 25.10 50.38 -96.78
C ALA A 160 24.78 50.22 -98.28
N HIS A 161 23.50 50.24 -98.66
CA HIS A 161 23.00 50.29 -100.03
C HIS A 161 22.37 51.65 -100.34
#